data_AF-A0A7Y3CZG3-F1
#
_entry.id   AF-A0A7Y3CZG3-F1
#
_cell.length_a   1.000
_cell.length_b   1.000
_cell.length_c   1.000
_cell.angle_alpha   90.00
_cell.angle_beta   90.00
_cell.angle_gamma   90.00
#
_symmetry.space_group_name_H-M   'P 1'
#
loop_
_entity.id
_entity.type
_entity.pdbx_description
1 polymer ?
#
loop_
_entity_poly.entity_id
_entity_poly.type
_entity_poly.pdbx_seq_one_letter_code
_entity_poly.pdbx_strand_id
1 'polypeptide(L)'
;MGQKGYAKDSLQIKLYADIKYEDGRTKDISVRKVFCDYCDEGQLKYLEHEGWRRAYLERNLPENRLLKGVRKLTILIRISKEDFKNLKNE
;
A
#
# COMPACT_ATOMS: atom_id res chain seq x y z
N MET A 1 34.74 1.53 9.20
CA MET A 1 33.88 0.59 8.44
C MET A 1 32.81 0.05 9.38
N GLY A 2 31.53 0.33 9.14
CA GLY A 2 30.47 -0.16 10.03
C GLY A 2 29.08 0.37 9.71
N GLN A 3 28.59 0.22 8.48
CA GLN A 3 27.16 0.38 8.19
C GLN A 3 26.44 -0.93 8.51
N LYS A 4 26.25 -1.24 9.80
CA LYS A 4 25.45 -2.38 10.28
C LYS A 4 24.16 -1.84 10.90
N GLY A 5 23.00 -2.31 10.46
CA GLY A 5 21.76 -2.22 11.24
C GLY A 5 20.49 -1.98 10.45
N TYR A 6 20.22 -0.73 10.07
CA TYR A 6 18.86 -0.26 9.73
C TYR A 6 18.15 -0.95 8.55
N ALA A 7 18.88 -1.62 7.65
CA ALA A 7 18.28 -2.37 6.55
C ALA A 7 17.78 -3.77 6.96
N LYS A 8 18.27 -4.34 8.07
CA LYS A 8 17.99 -5.74 8.45
C LYS A 8 16.62 -5.93 9.10
N ASP A 9 16.05 -4.85 9.62
CA ASP A 9 14.86 -4.88 10.49
C ASP A 9 13.59 -4.31 9.85
N SER A 10 13.59 -4.02 8.54
CA SER A 10 12.36 -3.59 7.84
C SER A 10 11.86 -4.65 6.86
N LEU A 11 10.54 -4.83 6.82
CA LEU A 11 9.81 -5.58 5.82
C LEU A 11 9.39 -4.65 4.70
N GLN A 12 9.43 -5.17 3.47
CA GLN A 12 8.83 -4.52 2.32
C GLN A 12 7.66 -5.37 1.87
N ILE A 13 6.46 -4.81 1.99
CA ILE A 13 5.23 -5.47 1.58
C ILE A 13 4.73 -4.78 0.32
N LYS A 14 4.57 -5.58 -0.72
CA LYS A 14 4.03 -5.13 -2.00
C LYS A 14 2.51 -5.25 -1.95
N LEU A 15 1.82 -4.27 -2.51
CA LEU A 15 0.38 -4.33 -2.71
C LEU A 15 -0.02 -3.69 -4.03
N TYR A 16 -1.14 -4.17 -4.58
CA TYR A 16 -1.77 -3.63 -5.76
C TYR A 16 -3.04 -2.90 -5.37
N ALA A 17 -3.16 -1.66 -5.83
CA ALA A 17 -4.35 -0.85 -5.66
C ALA A 17 -4.83 -0.37 -7.03
N ASP A 18 -6.15 -0.32 -7.20
CA ASP A 18 -6.78 0.15 -8.41
C ASP A 18 -7.51 1.47 -8.10
N ILE A 19 -7.30 2.48 -8.94
CA ILE A 19 -8.01 3.76 -8.89
C ILE A 19 -8.89 3.84 -10.13
N LYS A 20 -10.21 3.90 -9.92
CA LYS A 20 -11.17 4.10 -11.01
C LYS A 20 -11.41 5.58 -11.22
N TYR A 21 -11.32 6.01 -12.46
CA TYR A 21 -11.61 7.36 -12.89
C TYR A 21 -12.82 7.39 -13.81
N GLU A 22 -13.67 8.39 -13.59
CA GLU A 22 -14.82 8.71 -14.42
C GLU A 22 -14.87 10.23 -14.57
N ASP A 23 -14.93 10.70 -15.81
CA ASP A 23 -14.96 12.14 -16.13
C ASP A 23 -13.78 12.94 -15.51
N GLY A 24 -12.59 12.35 -15.50
CA GLY A 24 -11.38 12.97 -14.94
C GLY A 24 -11.39 13.09 -13.40
N ARG A 25 -12.36 12.47 -12.73
CA ARG A 25 -12.50 12.42 -11.26
C ARG A 25 -12.32 11.01 -10.75
N THR A 26 -11.74 10.88 -9.56
CA THR A 26 -11.64 9.58 -8.88
C THR A 26 -13.00 9.15 -8.38
N LYS A 27 -13.49 8.01 -8.86
CA LYS A 27 -14.77 7.42 -8.50
C LYS A 27 -14.64 6.40 -7.37
N ASP A 28 -13.58 5.61 -7.41
CA ASP A 28 -13.36 4.52 -6.46
C ASP A 28 -11.86 4.24 -6.33
N ILE A 29 -11.44 3.85 -5.13
CA ILE A 29 -10.08 3.39 -4.84
C ILE A 29 -10.21 2.12 -4.04
N SER A 30 -9.61 1.04 -4.53
CA SER A 30 -9.70 -0.26 -3.86
C SER A 30 -8.34 -0.96 -3.89
N VAL A 31 -7.96 -1.57 -2.77
CA VAL A 31 -6.78 -2.44 -2.72
C VAL A 31 -7.18 -3.80 -3.24
N ARG A 32 -6.52 -4.24 -4.31
CA ARG A 32 -6.85 -5.48 -5.02
C ARG A 32 -6.15 -6.69 -4.44
N LYS A 33 -4.91 -6.52 -4.00
CA LYS A 33 -4.10 -7.61 -3.47
C LYS A 33 -2.99 -7.08 -2.58
N VAL A 34 -2.87 -7.67 -1.40
CA VAL A 34 -1.70 -7.51 -0.52
C VAL A 34 -0.84 -8.76 -0.66
N PHE A 35 0.44 -8.60 -0.97
CA PHE A 35 1.39 -9.72 -1.08
C PHE A 35 2.00 -10.01 0.29
N CYS A 36 1.17 -10.57 1.17
CA CYS A 36 1.60 -11.00 2.50
C CYS A 36 0.83 -12.23 2.94
N ASP A 37 1.35 -13.40 2.59
CA ASP A 37 0.74 -14.69 2.92
C ASP A 37 0.95 -15.10 4.39
N TYR A 38 1.82 -14.41 5.12
CA TYR A 38 2.13 -14.66 6.54
C TYR A 38 1.48 -13.64 7.48
N CYS A 39 0.65 -12.74 6.96
CA CYS A 39 -0.01 -11.71 7.74
C CYS A 39 -1.24 -12.26 8.47
N ASP A 40 -1.42 -11.87 9.73
CA ASP A 40 -2.68 -12.03 10.45
C ASP A 40 -3.74 -11.03 9.94
N GLU A 41 -5.03 -11.24 10.26
CA GLU A 41 -6.12 -10.36 9.81
C GLU A 41 -5.93 -8.87 10.18
N GLY A 42 -5.42 -8.58 11.38
CA GLY A 42 -5.12 -7.21 11.82
C GLY A 42 -4.04 -6.55 10.97
N GLN A 43 -2.99 -7.31 10.65
CA GLN A 43 -1.90 -6.85 9.78
C GLN A 43 -2.38 -6.64 8.34
N LEU A 44 -3.21 -7.55 7.81
CA LEU A 44 -3.81 -7.39 6.49
C LEU A 44 -4.66 -6.12 6.42
N LYS A 45 -5.55 -5.89 7.40
CA LYS A 45 -6.38 -4.68 7.45
C LYS A 45 -5.55 -3.40 7.50
N TYR A 46 -4.47 -3.39 8.29
CA TYR A 46 -3.55 -2.26 8.34
C TYR A 46 -2.91 -2.00 6.96
N LEU A 47 -2.43 -3.06 6.30
CA LEU A 47 -1.79 -2.95 4.99
C LEU A 47 -2.77 -2.54 3.89
N GLU A 48 -4.01 -3.02 3.93
CA GLU A 48 -5.08 -2.59 3.03
C GLU A 48 -5.40 -1.12 3.24
N HIS A 49 -5.51 -0.67 4.49
CA HIS A 49 -5.77 0.73 4.81
C HIS A 49 -4.63 1.64 4.37
N GLU A 50 -3.37 1.29 4.69
CA GLU A 50 -2.21 2.08 4.25
C GLU A 50 -2.05 2.04 2.72
N GLY A 51 -2.31 0.90 2.09
CA GLY A 51 -2.31 0.78 0.63
C GLY A 51 -3.36 1.67 -0.03
N TRP A 52 -4.58 1.70 0.53
CA TRP A 52 -5.64 2.58 0.09
C TRP A 52 -5.25 4.05 0.25
N ARG A 53 -4.70 4.41 1.41
CA ARG A 53 -4.26 5.78 1.72
C ARG A 53 -3.18 6.25 0.75
N ARG A 54 -2.21 5.40 0.45
CA ARG A 54 -1.15 5.69 -0.54
C ARG A 54 -1.75 5.89 -1.93
N ALA A 55 -2.63 5.00 -2.38
CA ALA A 55 -3.33 5.17 -3.66
C ALA A 55 -4.16 6.46 -3.70
N TYR A 56 -4.80 6.83 -2.60
CA TYR A 56 -5.54 8.08 -2.47
C TYR A 56 -4.65 9.31 -2.66
N LEU A 57 -3.43 9.32 -2.12
CA LEU A 57 -2.47 10.40 -2.32
C LEU A 57 -1.99 10.50 -3.77
N GLU A 58 -1.74 9.35 -4.40
CA GLU A 58 -1.28 9.25 -5.78
C GLU A 58 -2.33 9.68 -6.81
N ARG A 59 -3.62 9.70 -6.45
CA ARG A 59 -4.74 9.87 -7.39
C ARG A 59 -4.72 11.18 -8.17
N ASN A 60 -4.14 12.23 -7.58
CA ASN A 60 -4.11 13.57 -8.17
C ASN A 60 -2.81 13.83 -8.95
N LEU A 61 -1.86 12.89 -8.95
CA LEU A 61 -0.64 13.02 -9.73
C LEU A 61 -0.97 12.98 -11.23
N PRO A 62 -0.34 13.84 -12.04
CA PRO A 62 -0.64 13.95 -13.46
C PRO A 62 -0.39 12.64 -14.21
N GLU A 63 0.58 11.83 -13.77
CA GLU A 63 0.90 10.52 -14.35
C GLU A 63 -0.14 9.43 -14.07
N ASN A 64 -0.96 9.61 -13.04
CA ASN A 64 -1.95 8.64 -12.58
C ASN A 64 -3.38 9.06 -12.92
N ARG A 65 -3.60 10.35 -13.24
CA ARG A 65 -4.90 10.89 -13.60
C ARG A 65 -5.33 10.39 -14.98
N LEU A 66 -6.52 9.82 -15.04
CA LEU A 66 -7.16 9.37 -16.28
C LEU A 66 -8.48 10.11 -16.48
N LEU A 67 -8.85 10.39 -17.74
CA LEU A 67 -10.17 10.90 -18.07
C LEU A 67 -11.26 9.85 -17.81
N LYS A 68 -10.98 8.58 -18.13
CA LYS A 68 -11.85 7.45 -17.84
C LYS A 68 -11.01 6.17 -17.81
N GLY A 69 -11.32 5.26 -16.88
CA GLY A 69 -10.71 3.93 -16.82
C GLY A 69 -10.17 3.57 -15.44
N VAL A 70 -9.31 2.56 -15.39
CA VAL A 70 -8.74 2.05 -14.13
C VAL A 70 -7.22 2.17 -14.19
N ARG A 71 -6.66 2.94 -13.26
CA ARG A 71 -5.22 3.02 -13.03
C ARG A 71 -4.83 1.97 -12.00
N LYS A 72 -3.90 1.10 -12.36
CA LYS A 72 -3.32 0.11 -11.45
C LYS A 72 -2.04 0.68 -10.85
N LEU A 73 -1.98 0.72 -9.54
CA LEU A 73 -0.82 1.16 -8.77
C LEU A 73 -0.17 -0.03 -8.07
N THR A 74 1.16 -0.02 -8.11
CA THR A 74 1.97 -0.89 -7.27
C THR A 74 2.54 -0.05 -6.15
N ILE A 75 2.18 -0.40 -4.92
CA ILE A 75 2.62 0.31 -3.73
C ILE A 75 3.53 -0.62 -2.94
N LEU A 76 4.66 -0.08 -2.48
CA LEU A 76 5.61 -0.76 -1.60
C LEU A 76 5.55 -0.07 -0.25
N ILE A 77 4.98 -0.77 0.74
CA ILE A 77 4.99 -0.32 2.13
C ILE A 77 6.27 -0.85 2.77
N ARG A 78 7.06 0.06 3.34
CA ARG A 78 8.20 -0.29 4.18
C ARG A 78 7.81 -0.08 5.64
N ILE A 79 7.88 -1.14 6.43
CA ILE A 79 7.54 -1.12 7.85
C ILE A 79 8.59 -1.90 8.65
N SER A 80 8.88 -1.49 9.88
CA SER A 80 9.80 -2.22 10.75
C SER A 80 9.18 -3.56 11.16
N LYS A 81 9.99 -4.62 11.30
CA LYS A 81 9.55 -5.95 11.72
C LYS A 81 8.89 -5.94 13.09
N GLU A 82 9.44 -5.16 14.02
CA GLU A 82 8.91 -5.00 15.38
C GLU A 82 7.54 -4.35 15.35
N ASP A 83 7.44 -3.19 14.71
CA ASP A 83 6.18 -2.47 14.51
C ASP A 83 5.14 -3.35 13.83
N PHE A 84 5.54 -4.05 12.76
CA PHE A 84 4.69 -4.97 12.05
C PHE A 84 4.21 -6.15 12.91
N LYS A 85 5.06 -6.71 13.78
CA LYS A 85 4.66 -7.74 14.75
C LYS A 85 3.69 -7.21 15.80
N ASN A 86 3.84 -5.95 16.20
CA ASN A 86 2.98 -5.28 17.18
C ASN A 86 1.61 -4.89 16.60
N LEU A 87 1.41 -4.98 15.28
CA LEU A 87 0.09 -4.84 14.63
C LEU A 87 -0.83 -6.06 14.78
N LYS A 88 -0.41 -7.10 15.52
CA LYS A 88 -1.28 -8.23 15.86
C LYS A 88 -2.47 -7.70 16.69
N ASN A 89 -3.68 -8.03 16.24
CA ASN A 89 -4.95 -7.62 16.85
C ASN A 89 -4.90 -7.64 18.38
N GLU A 90 -5.40 -6.56 18.98
CA GLU A 90 -5.96 -6.56 20.34
C GLU A 90 -7.14 -7.53 20.43
#